data_AF-A0A268S5V4-F1
#
_entry.id   AF-A0A268S5V4-F1
#
_cell.length_a   1.000
_cell.length_b   1.000
_cell.length_c   1.000
_cell.angle_alpha   90.00
_cell.angle_beta   90.00
_cell.angle_gamma   90.00
#
_symmetry.space_group_name_H-M   'P 1'
#
loop_
_entity.id
_entity.type
_entity.pdbx_description
1 polymer ?
#
loop_
_entity_poly.entity_id
_entity_poly.type
_entity_poly.pdbx_seq_one_letter_code
_entity_poly.pdbx_strand_id
1 'polypeptide(L)'
;MKHELAIRLFIGYSQLADWAVILISTFLFWVIHVLQYKGVSLALVGVFINGLLFALLFYVTGSIIPSILTHAVYNVGIGIYFMKAK
;
A
#
# COMPACT_ATOMS: atom_id res chain seq x y z
N MET A 1 5.50 0.67 -28.10
CA MET A 1 4.87 1.49 -27.03
C MET A 1 5.92 1.78 -25.98
N LYS A 2 6.52 2.97 -26.03
CA LYS A 2 7.59 3.44 -25.13
C LYS A 2 7.20 4.78 -24.51
N HIS A 3 6.05 4.81 -23.87
CA HIS A 3 5.65 5.90 -22.99
C HIS A 3 4.88 5.20 -21.89
N GLU A 4 5.25 5.41 -20.63
CA GLU A 4 4.38 5.40 -19.44
C GLU A 4 5.25 5.30 -18.17
N LEU A 5 5.30 6.46 -17.49
CA LEU A 5 5.52 6.68 -16.06
C LEU A 5 6.87 6.35 -15.43
N ALA A 6 7.45 7.37 -14.80
CA ALA A 6 8.68 7.35 -14.00
C ALA A 6 8.72 6.31 -12.85
N ILE A 7 7.62 5.59 -12.59
CA ILE A 7 7.54 4.51 -11.60
C ILE A 7 8.26 3.25 -12.11
N ARG A 8 8.38 3.05 -13.43
CA ARG A 8 9.18 1.96 -14.02
C ARG A 8 10.70 2.14 -13.88
N LEU A 9 11.20 3.26 -13.35
CA LEU A 9 12.64 3.50 -13.25
C LEU A 9 13.37 2.59 -12.27
N PHE A 10 12.67 1.95 -11.32
CA PHE A 10 13.32 1.15 -10.28
C PHE A 10 12.76 -0.27 -10.11
N ILE A 11 11.64 -0.60 -10.75
CA ILE A 11 11.07 -1.95 -10.71
C ILE A 11 11.47 -2.72 -11.97
N GLY A 12 12.09 -3.89 -11.79
CA GLY A 12 12.61 -4.74 -12.86
C GLY A 12 14.10 -4.51 -13.17
N TYR A 13 14.82 -3.76 -12.33
CA TYR A 13 16.27 -3.57 -12.46
C TYR A 13 17.04 -4.76 -11.85
N SER A 14 16.68 -5.14 -10.62
CA SER A 14 17.14 -6.37 -9.97
C SER A 14 16.16 -6.75 -8.86
N GLN A 15 16.00 -8.04 -8.60
CA GLN A 15 15.10 -8.53 -7.55
C GLN A 15 15.36 -7.85 -6.20
N LEU A 16 16.63 -7.62 -5.84
CA LEU A 16 16.99 -6.98 -4.59
C LEU A 16 16.56 -5.50 -4.53
N ALA A 17 16.73 -4.77 -5.63
CA ALA A 17 16.27 -3.37 -5.72
C ALA A 17 14.75 -3.28 -5.65
N ASP A 18 14.04 -4.20 -6.32
CA ASP A 18 12.58 -4.24 -6.33
C ASP A 18 12.02 -4.46 -4.91
N TRP A 19 12.60 -5.41 -4.16
CA TRP A 19 12.23 -5.63 -2.75
C TRP A 19 12.53 -4.42 -1.86
N ALA A 20 13.65 -3.72 -2.09
CA ALA A 20 13.95 -2.49 -1.35
C ALA A 20 12.89 -1.41 -1.59
N VAL A 21 12.48 -1.21 -2.86
CA VAL A 21 11.42 -0.26 -3.22
C VAL A 21 10.10 -0.64 -2.55
N ILE A 22 9.70 -1.92 -2.61
CA ILE A 22 8.47 -2.43 -1.99
C ILE A 22 8.45 -2.15 -0.48
N LEU A 23 9.55 -2.45 0.22
CA LEU A 23 9.64 -2.27 1.67
C LEU A 23 9.65 -0.78 2.05
N ILE A 24 10.41 0.05 1.34
CA ILE A 24 10.46 1.49 1.59
C ILE A 24 9.09 2.13 1.32
N SER A 25 8.42 1.81 0.20
CA SER A 25 7.10 2.35 -0.11
C SER A 25 6.06 1.93 0.92
N THR A 26 6.10 0.66 1.36
CA THR A 26 5.23 0.13 2.42
C THR A 26 5.45 0.89 3.73
N PHE A 27 6.71 1.07 4.13
CA PHE A 27 7.05 1.77 5.36
C PHE A 27 6.62 3.23 5.33
N LEU A 28 6.90 3.95 4.25
CA LEU A 28 6.50 5.35 4.09
C LEU A 28 4.97 5.50 4.13
N PHE A 29 4.25 4.63 3.42
CA PHE A 29 2.78 4.61 3.46
C PHE A 29 2.25 4.34 4.87
N TRP A 30 2.86 3.42 5.61
CA TRP A 30 2.46 3.11 6.98
C TRP A 30 2.72 4.28 7.93
N VAL A 31 3.90 4.90 7.87
CA VAL A 31 4.32 5.99 8.78
C VAL A 31 3.36 7.18 8.72
N ILE A 32 2.91 7.59 7.53
CA ILE A 32 1.99 8.73 7.41
C ILE A 32 0.62 8.47 8.08
N HIS A 33 0.26 7.21 8.32
CA HIS A 33 -0.99 6.83 8.98
C HIS A 33 -0.84 6.60 10.49
N VAL A 34 0.37 6.67 11.04
CA VAL A 34 0.62 6.41 12.48
C VAL A 34 -0.21 7.36 13.36
N LEU A 35 -0.24 8.65 13.02
CA LEU A 35 -1.02 9.64 13.77
C LEU A 35 -2.54 9.46 13.57
N GLN A 36 -2.96 9.04 12.37
CA GLN A 36 -4.37 8.82 12.04
C GLN A 36 -5.00 7.70 12.89
N TYR A 37 -4.26 6.61 13.13
CA TYR A 37 -4.76 5.44 13.86
C TYR A 37 -4.15 5.30 15.25
N LYS A 38 -3.70 6.41 15.85
CA LYS A 38 -3.12 6.42 17.19
C LYS A 38 -4.09 5.81 18.20
N GLY A 39 -3.63 4.81 18.95
CA GLY A 39 -4.43 4.10 19.94
C GLY A 39 -5.26 2.92 19.39
N VAL A 40 -5.25 2.69 18.07
CA VAL A 40 -5.96 1.57 17.44
C VAL A 40 -4.95 0.67 16.70
N SER A 41 -4.25 -0.17 17.46
CA SER A 41 -3.17 -1.04 16.94
C SER A 41 -3.62 -1.94 15.79
N LEU A 42 -4.87 -2.43 15.81
CA LEU A 42 -5.41 -3.26 14.75
C LEU A 42 -5.48 -2.51 13.41
N ALA A 43 -5.88 -1.23 13.44
CA ALA A 43 -5.91 -0.40 12.24
C ALA A 43 -4.48 -0.13 11.73
N LEU A 44 -3.53 0.15 12.61
CA LEU A 44 -2.12 0.35 12.25
C LEU A 44 -1.50 -0.88 11.56
N VAL A 45 -1.73 -2.08 12.09
CA VAL A 45 -1.28 -3.33 11.46
C VAL A 45 -1.99 -3.53 10.12
N GLY A 46 -3.29 -3.26 10.07
CA GLY A 46 -4.08 -3.33 8.84
C GLY A 46 -3.52 -2.42 7.73
N VAL A 47 -3.16 -1.18 8.05
CA VAL A 47 -2.58 -0.24 7.07
C VAL A 47 -1.24 -0.75 6.56
N PHE A 48 -0.39 -1.27 7.43
CA PHE A 48 0.92 -1.82 7.03
C PHE A 48 0.74 -2.95 6.01
N ILE A 49 -0.13 -3.92 6.33
CA ILE A 49 -0.45 -5.04 5.44
C ILE A 49 -1.03 -4.53 4.12
N ASN A 50 -1.90 -3.53 4.17
CA ASN A 50 -2.54 -2.96 2.99
C ASN A 50 -1.53 -2.24 2.08
N GLY A 51 -0.60 -1.47 2.66
CA GLY A 51 0.50 -0.84 1.92
C GLY A 51 1.42 -1.85 1.24
N LEU A 52 1.72 -2.97 1.92
CA LEU A 52 2.48 -4.07 1.34
C LEU A 52 1.73 -4.71 0.16
N LEU A 53 0.43 -4.94 0.32
CA LEU A 53 -0.41 -5.48 -0.75
C LEU A 53 -0.45 -4.56 -1.97
N PHE A 54 -0.50 -3.24 -1.80
CA PHE A 54 -0.49 -2.31 -2.94
C PHE A 54 0.80 -2.38 -3.74
N ALA A 55 1.94 -2.43 -3.04
CA ALA A 55 3.25 -2.53 -3.65
C ALA A 55 3.41 -3.87 -4.38
N LEU A 56 2.97 -4.97 -3.78
CA LEU A 56 3.00 -6.31 -4.40
C LEU A 56 2.04 -6.43 -5.60
N LEU A 57 0.83 -5.89 -5.50
CA LEU A 57 -0.13 -5.89 -6.60
C LEU A 57 0.39 -5.09 -7.80
N PHE A 58 0.98 -3.92 -7.55
CA PHE A 58 1.61 -3.14 -8.61
C PHE A 58 2.81 -3.90 -9.19
N TYR A 59 3.64 -4.51 -8.35
CA TYR A 59 4.82 -5.28 -8.78
C TYR A 59 4.44 -6.47 -9.69
N VAL A 60 3.42 -7.24 -9.33
CA VAL A 60 2.98 -8.42 -10.09
C VAL A 60 2.21 -8.05 -11.35
N THR A 61 1.37 -7.01 -11.30
CA THR A 61 0.44 -6.69 -12.40
C THR A 61 0.94 -5.59 -13.32
N GLY A 62 1.93 -4.80 -12.88
CA GLY A 62 2.37 -3.58 -13.56
C GLY A 62 1.28 -2.50 -13.65
N SER A 63 0.16 -2.66 -12.93
CA SER A 63 -1.02 -1.80 -12.99
C SER A 63 -1.34 -1.25 -11.61
N ILE A 64 -1.76 0.02 -11.56
CA ILE A 64 -2.22 0.66 -10.33
C ILE A 64 -3.68 0.31 -9.99
N ILE A 65 -4.44 -0.21 -10.96
CA ILE A 65 -5.89 -0.51 -10.80
C ILE A 65 -6.13 -1.50 -9.65
N PRO A 66 -5.43 -2.65 -9.56
CA PRO A 66 -5.63 -3.58 -8.45
C PRO A 66 -5.36 -2.93 -7.08
N SER A 67 -4.30 -2.11 -6.97
CA SER A 67 -3.97 -1.39 -5.74
C SER A 67 -5.08 -0.39 -5.35
N ILE A 68 -5.67 0.33 -6.30
CA ILE A 68 -6.81 1.23 -6.05
C ILE A 68 -8.02 0.45 -5.51
N LEU A 69 -8.35 -0.68 -6.13
CA LEU A 69 -9.49 -1.50 -5.70
C LEU A 69 -9.29 -2.06 -4.29
N THR A 70 -8.11 -2.62 -4.00
CA THR A 70 -7.77 -3.11 -2.65
C THR A 70 -7.84 -1.98 -1.63
N HIS A 71 -7.38 -0.77 -1.99
CA HIS A 71 -7.46 0.39 -1.11
C HIS A 71 -8.90 0.80 -0.80
N ALA A 72 -9.76 0.87 -1.82
CA ALA A 72 -11.17 1.20 -1.63
C ALA A 72 -11.85 0.19 -0.69
N VAL A 73 -11.62 -1.12 -0.88
CA VAL A 73 -12.18 -2.17 -0.02
C VAL A 73 -11.70 -2.04 1.43
N TYR A 74 -10.40 -1.83 1.63
CA TYR A 74 -9.84 -1.62 2.97
C TYR A 74 -10.47 -0.40 3.66
N ASN A 75 -10.60 0.73 2.95
CA ASN A 75 -11.17 1.94 3.52
C ASN A 75 -12.65 1.78 3.89
N VAL A 76 -13.43 1.03 3.11
CA VAL A 76 -14.80 0.66 3.48
C VAL A 76 -14.81 -0.16 4.78
N GLY A 77 -13.95 -1.16 4.88
CA GLY A 77 -13.84 -2.01 6.08
C GLY A 77 -13.47 -1.21 7.33
N ILE A 78 -12.45 -0.35 7.23
CA ILE A 78 -12.03 0.54 8.32
C ILE A 78 -13.14 1.53 8.69
N GLY A 79 -13.83 2.12 7.70
CA GLY A 79 -14.96 3.01 7.94
C GLY A 79 -16.06 2.32 8.75
N ILE A 80 -16.44 1.10 8.37
CA ILE A 80 -17.43 0.29 9.10
C ILE A 80 -16.96 -0.01 10.52
N TYR A 81 -15.69 -0.39 10.70
CA TYR A 81 -15.12 -0.65 12.02
C TYR A 81 -15.25 0.57 12.94
N PHE A 82 -14.86 1.76 12.48
CA PHE A 82 -14.93 2.97 13.28
C PHE A 82 -16.36 3.49 13.50
N MET A 83 -17.31 3.18 12.61
CA MET A 83 -18.73 3.47 12.86
C MET A 83 -19.31 2.60 13.99
N LYS A 84 -18.87 1.34 14.11
CA LYS A 84 -19.33 0.42 15.17
C LYS A 84 -18.59 0.56 16.50
N ALA A 85 -17.37 1.09 16.47
CA ALA A 85 -16.54 1.29 17.66
C ALA A 85 -16.87 2.60 18.43
N LYS A 86 -17.75 3.43 17.88
CA LYS A 86 -18.40 4.56 18.57
C LYS A 86 -19.68 4.09 19.25
#